data_AF-A0A935FWS1-F1
#
_entry.id   AF-A0A935FWS1-F1
#
_cell.length_a   1.000
_cell.length_b   1.000
_cell.length_c   1.000
_cell.angle_alpha   90.00
_cell.angle_beta   90.00
_cell.angle_gamma   90.00
#
_symmetry.space_group_name_H-M   'P 1'
#
loop_
_entity.id
_entity.type
_entity.pdbx_description
1 polymer ?
#
loop_
_entity_poly.entity_id
_entity_poly.type
_entity_poly.pdbx_seq_one_letter_code
_entity_poly.pdbx_strand_id
1 'polypeptide(L)'
;MGTVAENFDVKALQKTWAAFDRVAHLRPIRNDQEYDRTVSLMNHLLDVVGDDDHHPMSGLLELVSELVEDYDAGHFSVEASEPKEVLRYLMETRGLKQSDLAEIIPQSNLSSILAGKRKISATLAGKLAKFFAINPAVFVPR
;
A
#
# COMPACT_ATOMS: atom_id res chain seq x y z
N MET A 1 -7.07 13.85 42.40
CA MET A 1 -5.95 13.69 41.47
C MET A 1 -6.06 14.80 40.44
N GLY A 2 -5.28 15.87 40.58
CA GLY A 2 -5.34 17.02 39.68
C GLY A 2 -4.63 16.68 38.37
N THR A 3 -5.35 16.79 37.25
CA THR A 3 -4.79 16.77 35.90
C THR A 3 -3.83 17.96 35.77
N VAL A 4 -2.54 17.68 35.66
CA VAL A 4 -1.57 18.70 35.23
C VAL A 4 -1.87 18.96 33.76
N ALA A 5 -2.46 20.12 33.44
CA ALA A 5 -2.57 20.54 32.07
C ALA A 5 -1.16 20.83 31.56
N GLU A 6 -0.63 19.94 30.71
CA GLU A 6 0.62 20.21 29.99
C GLU A 6 0.43 21.46 29.14
N ASN A 7 1.28 22.47 29.35
CA ASN A 7 1.27 23.68 28.56
C ASN A 7 2.21 23.50 27.37
N PHE A 8 1.65 23.23 26.19
CA PHE A 8 2.42 23.04 24.97
C PHE A 8 2.86 24.39 24.38
N ASP A 9 4.17 24.56 24.14
CA ASP A 9 4.68 25.71 23.38
C ASP A 9 4.41 25.53 21.87
N VAL A 10 3.22 25.94 21.44
CA VAL A 10 2.77 25.82 20.04
C VAL A 10 3.68 26.60 19.07
N LYS A 11 4.30 27.70 19.51
CA LYS A 11 5.19 28.50 18.63
C LYS A 11 6.50 27.77 18.38
N ALA A 12 7.08 27.20 19.43
CA ALA A 12 8.25 26.34 19.28
C ALA A 12 7.93 25.13 18.41
N LEU A 13 6.79 24.46 18.65
CA LEU A 13 6.34 23.32 17.85
C LEU A 13 6.17 23.69 16.37
N GLN A 14 5.51 24.81 16.06
CA GLN A 14 5.33 25.27 14.67
C GLN A 14 6.68 25.48 13.97
N LYS A 15 7.65 26.09 14.66
CA LYS A 15 8.99 26.32 14.09
C LYS A 15 9.70 24.99 13.82
N THR A 16 9.68 24.07 14.78
CA THR A 16 10.32 22.75 14.64
C THR A 16 9.64 21.91 13.57
N TRP A 17 8.30 21.91 13.54
CA TRP A 17 7.50 21.25 12.52
C TRP A 17 7.84 21.76 11.11
N ALA A 18 7.92 23.08 10.92
CA ALA A 18 8.25 23.66 9.62
C ALA A 18 9.67 23.30 9.14
N ALA A 19 10.62 23.03 10.05
CA ALA A 19 11.94 22.54 9.68
C ALA A 19 11.90 21.05 9.30
N PHE A 20 11.16 20.25 10.08
CA PHE A 20 10.97 18.82 9.82
C PHE A 20 10.21 18.55 8.51
N ASP A 21 9.09 19.22 8.25
CA ASP A 21 8.27 19.06 7.04
C ASP A 21 9.04 19.38 5.75
N ARG A 22 10.07 20.24 5.80
CA ARG A 22 10.93 20.52 4.64
C ARG A 22 11.86 19.37 4.27
N VAL A 23 12.19 18.50 5.22
CA VAL A 23 13.14 17.40 5.02
C VAL A 23 12.38 16.09 4.84
N ALA A 24 11.46 15.79 5.74
CA ALA A 24 10.71 14.53 5.74
C ALA A 24 9.48 14.57 4.84
N HIS A 25 8.90 15.76 4.59
CA HIS A 25 7.63 15.92 3.87
C HIS A 25 6.50 15.02 4.40
N LEU A 26 6.52 14.76 5.71
CA LEU A 26 5.57 13.84 6.35
C LEU A 26 4.19 14.48 6.47
N ARG A 27 3.22 13.92 5.76
CA ARG A 27 1.83 14.37 5.73
C ARG A 27 0.91 13.16 5.57
N PRO A 28 -0.39 13.27 5.90
CA PRO A 28 -1.36 12.24 5.56
C PRO A 28 -1.29 11.92 4.07
N ILE A 29 -1.25 10.64 3.72
CA ILE A 29 -1.13 10.16 2.34
C ILE A 29 -2.50 10.26 1.66
N ARG A 30 -2.58 10.96 0.53
CA ARG A 30 -3.83 11.20 -0.23
C ARG A 30 -3.77 10.71 -1.68
N ASN A 31 -2.59 10.33 -2.17
CA ASN A 31 -2.37 9.84 -3.53
C ASN A 31 -1.09 9.01 -3.62
N ASP A 32 -0.93 8.31 -4.75
CA ASP A 32 0.18 7.38 -4.99
C ASP A 32 1.55 8.05 -4.96
N GLN A 33 1.66 9.31 -5.38
CA GLN A 33 2.93 10.03 -5.34
C GLN A 33 3.39 10.31 -3.89
N GLU A 34 2.44 10.66 -3.01
CA GLU A 34 2.68 10.83 -1.58
C GLU A 34 2.99 9.50 -0.90
N TYR A 35 2.34 8.41 -1.35
CA TYR A 35 2.60 7.06 -0.88
C TYR A 35 4.04 6.64 -1.18
N ASP A 36 4.47 6.70 -2.44
CA ASP A 36 5.82 6.32 -2.87
C ASP A 36 6.91 7.07 -2.10
N ARG A 37 6.70 8.37 -1.86
CA ARG A 37 7.63 9.17 -1.06
C ARG A 37 7.67 8.71 0.40
N THR A 38 6.52 8.42 0.99
CA THR A 38 6.42 8.00 2.39
C THR A 38 7.02 6.61 2.60
N VAL A 39 6.79 5.68 1.67
CA VAL A 39 7.47 4.37 1.62
C VAL A 39 8.98 4.52 1.48
N SER A 40 9.44 5.44 0.60
CA SER A 40 10.86 5.72 0.49
C SER A 40 11.45 6.21 1.82
N LEU A 41 10.77 7.10 2.54
CA LEU A 41 11.21 7.55 3.87
C LEU A 41 11.25 6.39 4.88
N MET A 42 10.20 5.56 4.91
CA MET A 42 10.12 4.37 5.76
C MET A 42 11.32 3.45 5.57
N ASN A 43 11.67 3.14 4.32
CA ASN A 43 12.80 2.27 4.00
C ASN A 43 14.13 2.83 4.51
N HIS A 44 14.37 4.14 4.35
CA HIS A 44 15.58 4.76 4.90
C HIS A 44 15.62 4.73 6.43
N LEU A 45 14.46 4.86 7.09
CA LEU A 45 14.35 4.75 8.54
C LEU A 45 14.61 3.32 9.02
N LEU A 46 14.12 2.31 8.30
CA LEU A 46 14.44 0.90 8.58
C LEU A 46 15.95 0.65 8.51
N ASP A 47 16.64 1.17 7.48
CA ASP A 47 18.10 1.03 7.34
C ASP A 47 18.87 1.70 8.49
N VAL A 48 18.35 2.81 9.04
CA VAL A 48 18.98 3.57 10.12
C VAL A 48 18.69 2.96 11.49
N VAL A 49 17.45 2.55 11.75
CA VAL A 49 17.01 1.97 13.02
C VAL A 49 17.57 0.54 13.18
N GLY A 50 17.55 -0.25 12.10
CA GLY A 50 17.98 -1.64 12.13
C GLY A 50 17.21 -2.45 13.17
N ASP A 51 17.94 -3.24 13.98
CA ASP A 51 17.38 -4.07 15.05
C ASP A 51 17.35 -3.35 16.43
N ASP A 52 17.58 -2.03 16.47
CA ASP A 52 17.56 -1.25 17.72
C ASP A 52 16.20 -0.54 17.94
N ASP A 53 15.29 -1.23 18.61
CA ASP A 53 13.98 -0.70 18.97
C ASP A 53 14.03 0.58 19.84
N HIS A 54 15.16 0.85 20.50
CA HIS A 54 15.36 2.05 21.34
C HIS A 54 16.01 3.22 20.58
N HIS A 55 16.26 3.05 19.27
CA HIS A 55 16.86 4.09 18.45
C HIS A 55 16.00 5.35 18.49
N PRO A 56 16.57 6.58 18.55
CA PRO A 56 15.79 7.82 18.65
C PRO A 56 14.78 8.07 17.52
N MET A 57 14.95 7.38 16.38
CA MET A 57 14.04 7.45 15.23
C MET A 57 12.98 6.35 15.21
N SER A 58 12.95 5.41 16.17
CA SER A 58 11.97 4.31 16.18
C SER A 58 10.53 4.82 16.24
N GLY A 59 10.25 5.84 17.06
CA GLY A 59 8.92 6.45 17.08
C GLY A 59 8.52 7.16 15.78
N LEU A 60 9.49 7.67 15.00
CA LEU A 60 9.19 8.22 13.67
C LEU A 60 8.93 7.09 12.66
N LEU A 61 9.69 6.01 12.72
CA LEU A 61 9.47 4.81 11.90
C LEU A 61 8.08 4.23 12.14
N GLU A 62 7.65 4.12 13.40
CA GLU A 62 6.30 3.67 13.77
C GLU A 62 5.23 4.55 13.12
N LEU A 63 5.29 5.88 13.31
CA LEU A 63 4.32 6.81 12.73
C LEU A 63 4.27 6.76 11.20
N VAL A 64 5.42 6.66 10.54
CA VAL A 64 5.48 6.54 9.07
C VAL A 64 4.88 5.22 8.61
N SER A 65 5.14 4.13 9.33
CA SER A 65 4.61 2.80 9.00
C SER A 65 3.08 2.78 9.12
N GLU A 66 2.52 3.39 10.16
CA GLU A 66 1.07 3.51 10.33
C GLU A 66 0.41 4.30 9.18
N LEU A 67 1.05 5.36 8.69
CA LEU A 67 0.52 6.14 7.56
C LEU A 67 0.49 5.33 6.26
N VAL A 68 1.52 4.52 6.02
CA VAL A 68 1.59 3.60 4.87
C VAL A 68 0.50 2.54 5.01
N GLU A 69 0.37 1.93 6.18
CA GLU A 69 -0.65 0.91 6.47
C GLU A 69 -2.08 1.44 6.31
N ASP A 70 -2.38 2.65 6.80
CA ASP A 70 -3.70 3.28 6.66
C ASP A 70 -4.05 3.52 5.18
N TYR A 71 -3.08 4.01 4.39
CA TYR A 71 -3.27 4.17 2.95
C TYR A 71 -3.47 2.83 2.25
N ASP A 72 -2.68 1.82 2.58
CA ASP A 72 -2.76 0.46 2.03
C ASP A 72 -4.07 -0.23 2.41
N ALA A 73 -4.56 -0.06 3.63
CA ALA A 73 -5.85 -0.61 4.05
C ALA A 73 -7.01 0.01 3.24
N GLY A 74 -6.93 1.31 2.93
CA GLY A 74 -7.92 2.03 2.12
C GLY A 74 -7.85 1.76 0.61
N HIS A 75 -6.66 1.53 0.07
CA HIS A 75 -6.42 1.43 -1.39
C HIS A 75 -6.08 0.02 -1.87
N PHE A 76 -5.47 -0.80 -1.02
CA PHE A 76 -4.90 -2.11 -1.35
C PHE A 76 -5.29 -3.23 -0.36
N SER A 77 -6.43 -3.12 0.34
CA SER A 77 -6.94 -4.23 1.15
C SER A 77 -7.10 -5.47 0.27
N VAL A 78 -6.29 -6.51 0.50
CA VAL A 78 -6.42 -7.80 -0.19
C VAL A 78 -7.80 -8.44 0.05
N GLU A 79 -8.47 -8.05 1.14
CA GLU A 79 -9.82 -8.49 1.50
C GLU A 79 -10.95 -7.67 0.86
N ALA A 80 -10.69 -6.45 0.35
CA ALA A 80 -11.68 -5.57 -0.30
C ALA A 80 -11.33 -5.19 -1.75
N SER A 81 -10.16 -5.58 -2.25
CA SER A 81 -9.70 -5.29 -3.60
C SER A 81 -10.59 -6.01 -4.62
N GLU A 82 -11.09 -5.29 -5.62
CA GLU A 82 -11.83 -5.93 -6.70
C GLU A 82 -10.94 -6.99 -7.38
N PRO A 83 -11.51 -8.11 -7.88
CA PRO A 83 -10.74 -9.17 -8.54
C PRO A 83 -9.75 -8.73 -9.62
N LYS A 84 -10.01 -7.59 -10.29
CA LYS A 84 -9.12 -6.98 -11.29
C LYS A 84 -7.84 -6.38 -10.68
N GLU A 85 -7.94 -5.86 -9.47
CA GLU A 85 -6.84 -5.25 -8.70
C GLU A 85 -5.91 -6.34 -8.18
N VAL A 86 -6.49 -7.42 -7.63
CA VAL A 86 -5.76 -8.63 -7.25
C VAL A 86 -4.99 -9.20 -8.44
N LEU A 87 -5.63 -9.26 -9.62
CA LEU A 87 -4.96 -9.71 -10.83
C LEU A 87 -3.81 -8.79 -11.25
N ARG A 88 -4.00 -7.47 -11.20
CA ARG A 88 -2.96 -6.49 -11.53
C ARG A 88 -1.76 -6.61 -10.60
N TYR A 89 -2.01 -6.64 -9.29
CA TYR A 89 -0.98 -6.82 -8.28
C TYR A 89 -0.16 -8.10 -8.51
N LEU A 90 -0.83 -9.23 -8.72
CA LEU A 90 -0.13 -10.51 -8.96
C LEU A 90 0.69 -10.51 -10.25
N MET A 91 0.26 -9.77 -11.27
CA MET A 91 1.05 -9.58 -12.48
C MET A 91 2.30 -8.74 -12.21
N GLU A 92 2.15 -7.61 -11.51
CA GLU A 92 3.26 -6.71 -11.17
C GLU A 92 4.31 -7.39 -10.29
N THR A 93 3.89 -8.01 -9.18
CA THR A 93 4.79 -8.69 -8.24
C THR A 93 5.52 -9.88 -8.85
N ARG A 94 4.98 -10.48 -9.93
CA ARG A 94 5.64 -11.57 -10.67
C ARG A 94 6.29 -11.12 -11.98
N GLY A 95 6.29 -9.82 -12.28
CA GLY A 95 6.87 -9.27 -13.51
C GLY A 95 6.19 -9.75 -14.80
N LEU A 96 4.91 -10.14 -14.73
CA LEU A 96 4.16 -10.70 -15.85
C LEU A 96 3.52 -9.62 -16.70
N LYS A 97 3.62 -9.79 -18.02
CA LYS A 97 2.90 -9.00 -19.01
C LYS A 97 1.55 -9.64 -19.31
N GLN A 98 0.63 -8.85 -19.89
CA GLN A 98 -0.66 -9.39 -20.34
C GLN A 98 -0.52 -10.54 -21.35
N SER A 99 0.53 -10.54 -22.17
CA SER A 99 0.85 -11.61 -23.11
C SER A 99 1.11 -12.95 -22.42
N ASP A 100 1.64 -12.93 -21.21
CA ASP A 100 2.07 -14.14 -20.49
C ASP A 100 0.87 -14.90 -19.93
N LEU A 101 -0.29 -14.24 -19.86
CA LEU A 101 -1.58 -14.82 -19.48
C LEU A 101 -2.44 -15.22 -20.70
N ALA A 102 -1.94 -15.07 -21.93
CA ALA A 102 -2.71 -15.26 -23.16
C ALA A 102 -3.29 -16.68 -23.30
N GLU A 103 -2.59 -17.70 -22.77
CA GLU A 103 -3.05 -19.10 -22.77
C GLU A 103 -4.23 -19.34 -21.81
N ILE A 104 -4.41 -18.46 -20.82
CA ILE A 104 -5.44 -18.57 -19.79
C ILE A 104 -6.65 -17.69 -20.13
N ILE A 105 -6.36 -16.47 -20.60
CA ILE A 105 -7.33 -15.45 -20.99
C ILE A 105 -6.89 -14.85 -22.34
N PRO A 106 -7.80 -14.76 -23.33
CA PRO A 106 -7.54 -13.99 -24.54
C PRO A 106 -7.20 -12.53 -24.22
N GLN A 107 -6.15 -11.98 -24.85
CA GLN A 107 -5.62 -10.65 -24.52
C GLN A 107 -6.68 -9.53 -24.50
N SER A 108 -7.66 -9.57 -25.41
CA SER A 108 -8.79 -8.61 -25.44
C SER A 108 -9.67 -8.68 -24.18
N ASN A 109 -9.89 -9.87 -23.64
CA ASN A 109 -10.64 -10.08 -22.41
C ASN A 109 -9.81 -9.62 -21.19
N LEU A 110 -8.51 -9.91 -21.17
CA LEU A 110 -7.63 -9.49 -20.08
C LEU A 110 -7.57 -7.96 -19.98
N SER A 111 -7.37 -7.28 -21.11
CA SER A 111 -7.40 -5.82 -21.18
C SER A 111 -8.74 -5.25 -20.70
N SER A 112 -9.86 -5.87 -21.09
CA SER A 112 -11.20 -5.44 -20.64
C SER A 112 -11.42 -5.65 -19.14
N ILE A 113 -10.87 -6.72 -18.56
CA ILE A 113 -10.92 -6.99 -17.11
C ILE A 113 -10.10 -5.96 -16.33
N LEU A 114 -8.85 -5.73 -16.74
CA LEU A 114 -7.96 -4.77 -16.09
C LEU A 114 -8.49 -3.33 -16.19
N ALA A 115 -9.20 -3.00 -17.27
CA ALA A 115 -9.91 -1.72 -17.43
C ALA A 115 -11.25 -1.65 -16.67
N GLY A 116 -11.65 -2.69 -15.93
CA GLY A 116 -12.91 -2.75 -15.17
C GLY A 116 -14.18 -2.89 -16.01
N LYS A 117 -14.06 -3.08 -17.33
CA LYS A 117 -15.22 -3.22 -18.25
C LYS A 117 -15.84 -4.61 -18.21
N ARG A 118 -15.10 -5.61 -17.70
CA ARG A 118 -15.54 -7.00 -17.63
C ARG A 118 -15.19 -7.60 -16.27
N LYS A 119 -16.16 -8.29 -15.66
CA LYS A 119 -15.94 -9.05 -14.41
C LYS A 119 -15.22 -10.38 -14.70
N ILE A 120 -14.46 -10.86 -13.72
CA ILE A 120 -13.88 -12.21 -13.73
C ILE A 120 -14.99 -13.22 -13.44
N SER A 121 -15.17 -14.22 -14.31
CA SER A 121 -16.14 -15.29 -14.08
C SER A 121 -15.58 -16.35 -13.14
N ALA A 122 -16.44 -17.13 -12.48
CA ALA A 122 -16.00 -18.20 -11.57
C ALA A 122 -15.08 -19.23 -12.25
N THR A 123 -15.38 -19.61 -13.50
CA THR A 123 -14.51 -20.49 -14.28
C THR A 123 -13.13 -19.88 -14.49
N LEU A 124 -13.08 -18.58 -14.76
CA LEU A 124 -11.83 -17.89 -14.98
C LEU A 124 -11.04 -17.69 -13.69
N ALA A 125 -11.73 -17.36 -12.59
CA ALA A 125 -11.16 -17.31 -11.25
C ALA A 125 -10.44 -18.62 -10.91
N GLY A 126 -11.05 -19.79 -11.21
CA GLY A 126 -10.41 -21.09 -11.01
C GLY A 126 -9.14 -21.29 -11.84
N LYS A 127 -9.11 -20.83 -13.10
CA LYS A 127 -7.91 -20.93 -13.95
C LYS A 127 -6.78 -20.01 -13.45
N LEU A 128 -7.11 -18.77 -13.11
CA LEU A 128 -6.14 -17.81 -12.55
C LEU A 128 -5.59 -18.30 -11.21
N ALA A 129 -6.45 -18.78 -10.33
CA ALA A 129 -6.06 -19.36 -9.04
C ALA A 129 -5.07 -20.51 -9.20
N LYS A 130 -5.31 -21.40 -10.18
CA LYS A 130 -4.40 -22.50 -10.49
C LYS A 130 -3.05 -22.00 -11.01
N PHE A 131 -3.04 -20.99 -11.88
CA PHE A 131 -1.81 -20.39 -12.40
C PHE A 131 -0.99 -19.68 -11.32
N PHE A 132 -1.66 -18.92 -10.45
CA PHE A 132 -1.01 -18.19 -9.36
C PHE A 132 -0.74 -19.05 -8.12
N ALA A 133 -1.29 -20.27 -8.04
CA ALA A 133 -1.24 -21.15 -6.88
C ALA A 133 -1.81 -20.51 -5.59
N ILE A 134 -2.98 -19.87 -5.71
CA ILE A 134 -3.68 -19.20 -4.60
C ILE A 134 -5.15 -19.62 -4.52
N ASN A 135 -5.86 -19.20 -3.47
CA ASN A 135 -7.28 -19.51 -3.30
C ASN A 135 -8.13 -18.78 -4.37
N PRO A 136 -9.02 -19.44 -5.13
CA PRO A 136 -9.86 -18.81 -6.15
C PRO A 136 -10.82 -17.75 -5.61
N ALA A 137 -11.14 -17.76 -4.31
CA ALA A 137 -12.03 -16.78 -3.69
C ALA A 137 -11.57 -15.33 -3.90
N VAL A 138 -10.27 -15.08 -4.04
CA VAL A 138 -9.71 -13.74 -4.28
C VAL A 138 -10.08 -13.15 -5.65
N PHE A 139 -10.51 -13.99 -6.59
CA PHE A 139 -10.93 -13.57 -7.93
C PHE A 139 -12.45 -13.59 -8.13
N VAL A 140 -13.22 -13.94 -7.09
CA VAL A 140 -14.69 -13.97 -7.17
C VAL A 140 -15.24 -12.58 -6.83
N PRO A 141 -16.01 -11.95 -7.73
CA PRO A 141 -16.65 -10.67 -7.43
C PRO A 141 -17.62 -10.84 -6.24
N ARG A 142 -17.55 -9.96 -5.24
CA ARG A 142 -18.55 -9.86 -4.19
C ARG A 142 -19.78 -9.08 -4.68
#